data_AF-A0A2V8QQ42-F1
#
_entry.id   AF-A0A2V8QQ42-F1
#
_cell.length_a   1.000
_cell.length_b   1.000
_cell.length_c   1.000
_cell.angle_alpha   90.00
_cell.angle_beta   90.00
_cell.angle_gamma   90.00
#
_symmetry.space_group_name_H-M   'P 1'
#
loop_
_entity.id
_entity.type
_entity.pdbx_description
1 polymer ?
#
loop_
_entity_poly.entity_id
_entity_poly.type
_entity_poly.pdbx_seq_one_letter_code
_entity_poly.pdbx_strand_id
1 'polypeptide(L)' 'LFNLSRQEQQLTVEWGKLGLRGAQRVRDLWRQKDLGVSAERFSTTVPRHGVVLIRVSPDLAKKKS' A
#
# COMPACT_ATOMS: atom_id res chain seq x y z
N LEU A 1 6.18 5.10 -2.50
CA LEU A 1 7.20 4.04 -2.28
C LEU A 1 8.29 4.23 -3.31
N PHE A 2 9.52 4.49 -2.86
CA PHE A 2 10.66 4.75 -3.73
C PHE A 2 11.66 3.61 -3.55
N ASN A 3 12.00 2.91 -4.63
CA ASN A 3 13.14 1.99 -4.62
C ASN A 3 14.36 2.75 -5.16
N LEU A 4 15.24 3.22 -4.28
CA LEU A 4 16.46 3.94 -4.66
C LEU A 4 17.64 3.00 -4.98
N SER A 5 17.45 1.69 -4.83
CA SER A 5 18.49 0.70 -5.09
C SER A 5 18.67 0.42 -6.58
N ARG A 6 19.76 -0.28 -6.91
CA ARG A 6 20.08 -0.72 -8.28
C ARG A 6 19.38 -2.01 -8.70
N GLN A 7 18.64 -2.64 -7.80
CA GLN A 7 17.95 -3.91 -8.00
C GLN A 7 16.44 -3.72 -7.80
N GLU A 8 15.63 -4.68 -8.23
CA GLU A 8 14.24 -4.73 -7.80
C GLU A 8 14.17 -5.01 -6.30
N GLN A 9 13.16 -4.44 -5.63
CA GLN A 9 13.00 -4.60 -4.20
C GLN A 9 11.53 -4.76 -3.84
N GLN A 10 11.25 -5.70 -2.95
CA GLN A 10 9.95 -5.76 -2.29
C GLN A 10 9.91 -4.70 -1.19
N LEU A 11 9.00 -3.73 -1.33
CA LEU A 11 8.77 -2.69 -0.33
C LEU A 11 7.47 -2.98 0.42
N THR A 12 7.53 -2.89 1.74
CA THR A 12 6.39 -3.11 2.64
C THR A 12 6.14 -1.88 3.49
N VAL A 13 4.88 -1.47 3.58
CA VAL A 13 4.40 -0.40 4.45
C VAL A 13 3.50 -1.00 5.51
N GLU A 14 3.94 -0.95 6.76
CA GLU A 14 3.12 -1.32 7.92
C GLU A 14 2.21 -0.15 8.30
N TRP A 15 0.90 -0.36 8.42
CA TRP A 15 -0.07 0.68 8.77
C TRP A 15 0.24 1.34 10.12
N GLY A 16 0.69 0.55 11.10
CA GLY A 16 1.07 1.07 12.42
C GLY A 16 2.17 2.13 12.37
N LYS A 17 3.11 2.03 11.43
CA LYS A 17 4.18 3.04 11.24
C LYS A 17 3.65 4.38 10.71
N LEU A 18 2.46 4.37 10.11
CA LEU A 18 1.77 5.55 9.62
C LEU A 18 0.67 6.05 10.58
N GLY A 19 0.53 5.44 11.76
CA GLY A 19 -0.56 5.73 12.69
C GLY A 19 -1.94 5.26 12.23
N LEU A 20 -2.00 4.45 11.17
CA LEU A 20 -3.24 3.91 10.62
C LEU A 20 -3.64 2.62 11.35
N ARG A 21 -4.95 2.38 11.49
CA ARG A 21 -5.50 1.20 12.18
C ARG A 21 -6.65 0.59 11.39
N GLY A 22 -6.78 -0.73 11.49
CA GLY A 22 -7.83 -1.49 10.83
C GLY A 22 -7.63 -1.59 9.32
N ALA A 23 -8.58 -2.26 8.66
CA ALA A 23 -8.55 -2.51 7.23
C ALA A 23 -8.50 -1.22 6.42
N GLN A 24 -7.55 -1.16 5.49
CA GLN A 24 -7.34 -0.05 4.58
C GLN A 24 -7.51 -0.51 3.13
N ARG A 25 -8.23 0.27 2.33
CA ARG A 25 -8.22 0.18 0.87
C ARG A 25 -6.95 0.82 0.33
N VAL A 26 -6.31 0.15 -0.63
CA VAL A 26 -5.11 0.65 -1.30
C VAL A 26 -5.43 0.85 -2.79
N ARG A 27 -5.12 2.04 -3.31
CA ARG A 27 -5.27 2.36 -4.74
C ARG A 27 -3.93 2.85 -5.29
N ASP A 28 -3.51 2.28 -6.40
CA ASP A 28 -2.41 2.82 -7.21
C ASP A 28 -2.92 4.03 -8.00
N LEU A 29 -2.31 5.19 -7.77
CA LEU A 29 -2.72 6.43 -8.41
C LEU A 29 -2.20 6.57 -9.85
N TRP A 30 -1.03 6.01 -10.14
CA TRP A 30 -0.45 6.05 -11.50
C TRP A 30 -1.23 5.15 -12.45
N ARG A 31 -1.53 3.93 -12.02
CA ARG A 31 -2.30 2.95 -12.82
C ARG A 31 -3.81 3.13 -12.70
N GLN A 32 -4.25 4.09 -11.87
CA GLN A 32 -5.65 4.31 -11.49
C GLN A 32 -6.37 3.00 -11.09
N LYS A 33 -5.65 2.10 -10.42
CA LYS A 33 -6.07 0.73 -10.15
C LYS A 33 -6.24 0.48 -8.67
N ASP A 34 -7.38 -0.07 -8.29
CA ASP A 34 -7.58 -0.54 -6.92
C ASP A 34 -6.79 -1.85 -6.70
N LEU A 35 -5.99 -1.87 -5.64
CA LEU A 35 -5.10 -2.98 -5.30
C LEU A 35 -5.67 -3.88 -4.19
N GLY A 36 -6.87 -3.57 -3.70
CA GLY A 36 -7.59 -4.34 -2.69
C GLY A 36 -7.57 -3.72 -1.30
N VAL A 37 -7.93 -4.53 -0.31
CA VAL A 37 -7.99 -4.17 1.11
C VAL A 37 -6.92 -4.93 1.87
N SER A 38 -6.25 -4.28 2.81
CA SER A 38 -5.33 -4.94 3.74
C SER A 38 -5.49 -4.46 5.17
N ALA A 39 -5.46 -5.39 6.13
CA ALA A 39 -5.66 -5.15 7.56
C ALA A 39 -4.46 -4.50 8.25
N GLU A 40 -3.24 -4.82 7.83
CA GLU A 40 -2.03 -4.51 8.60
C GLU A 40 -0.93 -3.82 7.79
N ARG A 41 -0.79 -4.19 6.50
CA ARG A 41 0.31 -3.72 5.66
C ARG A 41 0.04 -3.84 4.17
N PHE A 42 0.81 -3.11 3.38
CA PHE A 42 0.82 -3.26 1.93
C PHE A 42 2.24 -3.55 1.44
N SER A 43 2.39 -4.60 0.62
CA SER A 43 3.66 -4.99 0.02
C SER A 43 3.58 -4.95 -1.50
N THR A 44 4.62 -4.45 -2.16
CA THR A 44 4.72 -4.45 -3.62
C THR A 44 6.16 -4.52 -4.07
N THR A 45 6.41 -5.23 -5.18
CA THR A 45 7.72 -5.25 -5.83
C THR A 45 7.87 -4.00 -6.68
N VAL A 46 8.91 -3.22 -6.43
CA VAL A 46 9.22 -2.00 -7.16
C VAL A 46 10.52 -2.22 -7.93
N PRO A 47 10.54 -2.05 -9.27
CA PRO A 47 11.76 -2.15 -10.07
C PRO A 47 12.85 -1.17 -9.60
N ARG A 48 14.10 -1.36 -10.06
CA ARG A 48 15.20 -0.44 -9.74
C ARG A 48 14.83 1.00 -10.08
N HIS A 49 15.16 1.93 -9.19
CA HIS A 49 14.80 3.36 -9.33
C HIS A 49 13.30 3.62 -9.58
N GLY A 50 12.45 2.63 -9.32
CA GLY A 50 11.01 2.70 -9.54
C GLY A 50 10.31 3.40 -8.40
N VAL A 51 9.12 3.91 -8.71
CA VAL A 51 8.24 4.58 -7.75
C VAL A 51 6.83 4.06 -7.89
N VAL A 52 6.19 3.77 -6.76
CA VAL A 52 4.75 3.50 -6.67
C VAL A 52 4.11 4.56 -5.78
N LEU A 53 3.08 5.23 -6.28
CA LEU A 53 2.26 6.16 -5.52
C LEU A 53 0.92 5.51 -5.21
N ILE A 54 0.63 5.33 -3.92
CA ILE A 54 -0.63 4.76 -3.46
C ILE A 54 -1.41 5.77 -2.64
N ARG A 55 -2.74 5.69 -2.76
CA ARG A 55 -3.68 6.26 -1.80
C ARG A 55 -4.14 5.16 -0.86
N VAL A 56 -4.15 5.46 0.42
CA VAL A 56 -4.64 4.59 1.49
C VAL A 56 -5.85 5.26 2.13
N SER A 57 -6.92 4.51 2.35
CA SER A 57 -8.15 5.03 2.99
C SER A 57 -8.85 3.94 3.79
N PRO A 58 -9.56 4.26 4.89
CA PRO A 58 -10.28 3.27 5.67
C PRO A 58 -11.24 2.41 4.84
N ASP A 59 -11.24 1.11 5.12
CA ASP A 59 -12.26 0.20 4.61
C ASP A 59 -13.54 0.34 5.43
N LEU A 60 -14.49 1.14 4.92
CA LEU A 60 -15.80 1.36 5.53
C LEU A 60 -16.77 0.16 5.41
N ALA A 61 -16.30 -1.02 4.97
CA ALA A 61 -17.14 -2.21 5.01
C ALA A 61 -17.54 -2.47 6.46
N LYS A 62 -18.84 -2.33 6.77
CA LYS A 62 -19.38 -2.52 8.13
C LYS A 62 -18.91 -3.87 8.65
N LYS A 63 -18.22 -3.88 9.80
CA LYS A 63 -18.12 -5.09 10.62
C LYS A 63 -19.55 -5.54 10.88
N LYS A 64 -19.97 -6.70 10.36
CA LYS A 64 -21.14 -7.39 10.90
C LYS A 64 -20.78 -7.73 12.34
N SER A 65 -21.47 -7.08 13.27
CA SER A 65 -21.54 -7.48 14.67
C SER A 65 -22.37 -8.76 14.78
#